data_AF-A0A979FJZ0-F1
#
_entry.id   AF-A0A979FJZ0-F1
#
_cell.length_a   1.000
_cell.length_b   1.000
_cell.length_c   1.000
_cell.angle_alpha   90.00
_cell.angle_beta   90.00
_cell.angle_gamma   90.00
#
_symmetry.space_group_name_H-M   'P 1'
#
loop_
_entity.id
_entity.type
_entity.pdbx_description
1 polymer ?
#
loop_
_entity_poly.entity_id
_entity_poly.type
_entity_poly.pdbx_seq_one_letter_code
_entity_poly.pdbx_strand_id
1 'polypeptide(L)'
;MAALALQCVFVLCFLNGVIAKDWSYHTKDSWPMEFPLHCAGRQQSPISIITRETTMAWWTIFTPFKFTDYLTVPTSMTAVNNHHTLSVTAAYKTKPRIRGGGLSGSYEFLNNVVADGRL
;
A
#
# COMPACT_ATOMS: atom_id res chain seq x y z
N MET A 1 -44.22 -2.66 -10.24
CA MET A 1 -42.96 -3.36 -10.58
C MET A 1 -41.69 -2.59 -10.19
N ALA A 2 -41.73 -1.26 -10.00
CA ALA A 2 -40.54 -0.48 -9.60
C ALA A 2 -40.14 -0.61 -8.11
N ALA A 3 -41.10 -0.83 -7.21
CA ALA A 3 -40.85 -0.91 -5.76
C ALA A 3 -40.02 -2.14 -5.33
N LEU A 4 -40.21 -3.28 -6.01
CA LEU A 4 -39.46 -4.53 -5.75
C LEU A 4 -37.99 -4.43 -6.19
N ALA A 5 -37.69 -3.69 -7.26
CA ALA A 5 -36.32 -3.47 -7.72
C ALA A 5 -35.51 -2.60 -6.75
N LEU A 6 -36.15 -1.60 -6.13
CA LEU A 6 -35.50 -0.68 -5.19
C LEU A 6 -35.12 -1.36 -3.85
N GLN A 7 -35.96 -2.29 -3.37
CA GLN A 7 -35.68 -3.11 -2.19
C GLN A 7 -34.54 -4.11 -2.42
N CYS A 8 -34.44 -4.72 -3.61
CA CYS A 8 -33.34 -5.64 -3.94
C CYS A 8 -31.97 -4.93 -3.98
N VAL A 9 -31.91 -3.70 -4.51
CA VAL A 9 -30.66 -2.92 -4.57
C VAL A 9 -30.18 -2.51 -3.18
N PHE A 10 -31.09 -2.10 -2.28
CA PHE A 10 -30.74 -1.77 -0.90
C PHE A 10 -30.20 -2.99 -0.12
N VAL A 11 -30.81 -4.17 -0.27
CA VAL A 11 -30.37 -5.41 0.40
C VAL A 11 -28.99 -5.90 -0.10
N LEU A 12 -28.71 -5.76 -1.41
CA LEU A 12 -27.41 -6.11 -1.99
C LEU A 12 -26.27 -5.20 -1.50
N CYS A 13 -26.53 -3.93 -1.18
CA CYS A 13 -25.50 -3.03 -0.64
C CYS A 13 -25.17 -3.31 0.84
N PHE A 14 -26.14 -3.74 1.66
CA PHE A 14 -25.89 -4.03 3.09
C PHE A 14 -25.24 -5.39 3.36
N LEU A 15 -25.37 -6.36 2.46
CA LEU A 15 -24.75 -7.70 2.61
C LEU A 15 -23.29 -7.76 2.13
N ASN A 16 -22.81 -6.76 1.40
CA ASN A 16 -21.45 -6.71 0.84
C ASN A 16 -20.47 -5.87 1.68
N GLY A 17 -20.77 -5.64 2.96
CA GLY A 17 -19.77 -5.17 3.91
C GLY A 17 -18.70 -6.24 4.07
N VAL A 18 -17.69 -6.25 3.19
CA VAL A 18 -16.52 -7.12 3.33
C VAL A 18 -15.76 -6.63 4.57
N ILE A 19 -16.05 -7.25 5.71
CA ILE A 19 -15.17 -7.16 6.88
C ILE A 19 -13.88 -7.85 6.44
N ALA A 20 -12.79 -7.08 6.35
CA ALA A 20 -11.48 -7.64 6.08
C ALA A 20 -11.18 -8.70 7.16
N LYS A 21 -10.84 -9.91 6.72
CA LYS A 21 -10.45 -10.98 7.64
C LYS A 21 -9.19 -10.53 8.42
N ASP A 22 -9.23 -10.73 9.73
CA ASP A 22 -8.11 -10.39 10.62
C ASP A 22 -6.85 -11.21 10.29
N TRP A 23 -5.67 -10.66 10.58
CA TRP A 23 -4.39 -11.31 10.28
C TRP A 23 -3.36 -11.01 11.37
N SER A 24 -2.38 -11.91 11.53
CA SER A 24 -1.28 -11.72 12.49
C SER A 24 0.05 -12.15 11.90
N TYR A 25 1.14 -11.48 12.27
CA TYR A 25 2.49 -11.89 11.88
C TYR A 25 2.86 -13.30 12.38
N HIS A 26 2.25 -13.75 13.48
CA HIS A 26 2.44 -15.11 13.98
C HIS A 26 1.88 -16.19 13.06
N THR A 27 0.93 -15.82 12.19
CA THR A 27 0.28 -16.73 11.23
C THR A 27 0.68 -16.41 9.79
N LYS A 28 1.80 -15.72 9.57
CA LYS A 28 2.24 -15.32 8.21
C LYS A 28 2.34 -16.48 7.22
N ASP A 29 2.73 -17.67 7.69
CA ASP A 29 2.90 -18.85 6.86
C ASP A 29 1.55 -19.42 6.37
N SER A 30 0.43 -19.10 7.04
CA SER A 30 -0.92 -19.47 6.60
C SER A 30 -1.60 -18.41 5.73
N TRP A 31 -1.06 -17.19 5.60
CA TRP A 31 -1.66 -16.13 4.78
C TRP A 31 -1.92 -16.53 3.32
N PRO A 32 -1.10 -17.35 2.64
CA PRO A 32 -1.43 -17.84 1.30
C PRO A 32 -2.73 -18.67 1.26
N MET A 33 -3.06 -19.40 2.33
CA MET A 33 -4.31 -20.14 2.43
C MET A 33 -5.48 -19.24 2.84
N GLU A 34 -5.21 -18.26 3.70
CA GLU A 34 -6.22 -17.37 4.25
C GLU A 34 -6.61 -16.21 3.32
N PHE A 35 -5.66 -15.73 2.51
CA PHE A 35 -5.78 -14.62 1.57
C PHE A 35 -5.26 -15.03 0.18
N PRO A 36 -5.84 -16.08 -0.44
CA PRO A 36 -5.24 -16.76 -1.60
C PRO A 36 -5.13 -15.88 -2.84
N LEU A 37 -6.01 -14.89 -3.01
CA LEU A 37 -5.99 -14.02 -4.17
C LEU A 37 -4.72 -13.15 -4.27
N HIS A 38 -4.15 -12.78 -3.13
CA HIS A 38 -3.04 -11.81 -3.08
C HIS A 38 -1.79 -12.37 -2.42
N CYS A 39 -1.90 -13.26 -1.43
CA CYS A 39 -0.76 -13.77 -0.67
C CYS A 39 -0.20 -15.11 -1.19
N ALA A 40 -0.92 -15.84 -2.04
CA ALA A 40 -0.43 -17.10 -2.64
C ALA A 40 0.28 -16.93 -4.00
N GLY A 41 0.49 -15.67 -4.44
CA GLY A 41 1.11 -15.37 -5.72
C GLY A 41 2.62 -15.59 -5.74
N ARG A 42 3.23 -15.54 -6.93
CA ARG A 42 4.69 -15.66 -7.13
C ARG A 42 5.44 -14.32 -7.09
N GLN A 43 4.71 -13.21 -6.91
CA GLN A 43 5.24 -11.84 -6.93
C GLN A 43 5.01 -11.17 -5.57
N GLN A 44 5.50 -11.82 -4.51
CA GLN A 44 5.38 -11.30 -3.14
C GLN A 44 6.58 -10.45 -2.75
N SER A 45 6.37 -9.62 -1.73
CA SER A 45 7.42 -8.90 -1.02
C SER A 45 7.35 -9.25 0.48
N PRO A 46 8.45 -9.14 1.24
CA PRO A 46 9.78 -8.71 0.81
C PRO A 46 10.57 -9.80 0.05
N ILE A 47 11.63 -9.38 -0.65
CA ILE A 47 12.63 -10.29 -1.24
C ILE A 47 14.04 -9.84 -0.86
N SER A 48 14.98 -10.77 -0.85
CA SER A 48 16.40 -10.42 -0.78
C SER A 48 16.87 -9.89 -2.14
N ILE A 49 17.46 -8.69 -2.16
CA ILE A 49 18.06 -8.12 -3.37
C ILE A 49 19.56 -8.41 -3.34
N ILE A 50 19.98 -9.42 -4.09
CA ILE A 50 21.39 -9.80 -4.24
C ILE A 50 22.01 -8.91 -5.33
N THR A 51 22.80 -7.90 -4.93
CA THR A 51 23.32 -6.85 -5.85
C THR A 51 24.00 -7.41 -7.11
N ARG A 52 24.77 -8.50 -6.99
CA ARG A 52 25.46 -9.15 -8.13
C ARG A 52 24.51 -9.80 -9.14
N GLU A 53 23.27 -10.07 -8.76
CA GLU A 53 22.22 -10.66 -9.61
C GLU A 53 21.27 -9.59 -10.16
N THR A 54 21.48 -8.32 -9.81
CA THR A 54 20.69 -7.22 -10.35
C THR A 54 21.09 -6.89 -11.78
N THR A 55 20.10 -6.50 -12.59
CA THR A 55 20.34 -6.01 -13.95
C THR A 55 20.44 -4.49 -13.93
N MET A 56 21.56 -3.99 -14.44
CA MET A 56 21.70 -2.56 -14.68
C MET A 56 20.89 -2.19 -15.92
N ALA A 57 20.07 -1.15 -15.79
CA ALA A 57 19.20 -0.67 -16.86
C ALA A 57 19.95 0.16 -17.93
N TRP A 58 21.09 -0.34 -18.43
CA TRP A 58 21.96 0.38 -19.37
C TRP A 58 21.24 0.87 -20.63
N TRP A 59 20.29 0.08 -21.12
CA TRP A 59 19.54 0.35 -22.37
C TRP A 59 18.20 1.05 -22.13
N THR A 60 17.81 1.24 -20.87
CA THR A 60 16.57 1.94 -20.52
C THR A 60 16.94 3.25 -19.84
N ILE A 61 16.72 4.35 -20.55
CA ILE A 61 16.95 5.68 -19.98
C ILE A 61 15.81 5.99 -19.01
N PHE A 62 16.01 5.62 -17.75
CA PHE A 62 15.17 6.14 -16.69
C PHE A 62 15.59 7.56 -16.37
N THR A 63 14.63 8.48 -16.35
CA THR A 63 14.88 9.80 -15.77
C THR A 63 15.25 9.63 -14.29
N PRO A 64 16.19 10.43 -13.74
CA PRO A 64 16.49 10.37 -12.31
C PRO A 64 15.24 10.63 -11.47
N PHE A 65 15.23 10.13 -10.22
CA PHE A 65 14.18 10.49 -9.27
C PHE A 65 14.12 12.01 -9.10
N LYS A 66 12.91 12.55 -9.19
CA LYS A 66 12.62 13.95 -8.85
C LYS A 66 11.68 13.98 -7.67
N PHE A 67 12.14 14.62 -6.60
CA PHE A 67 11.41 14.84 -5.37
C PHE A 67 10.92 16.28 -5.34
N THR A 68 9.62 16.48 -5.18
CA THR A 68 9.00 17.81 -5.07
C THR A 68 8.34 17.92 -3.70
N ASP A 69 8.50 19.08 -3.05
CA ASP A 69 7.86 19.41 -1.76
C ASP A 69 8.25 18.51 -0.58
N TYR A 70 9.36 17.76 -0.66
CA TYR A 70 9.87 16.92 0.43
C TYR A 70 10.44 17.70 1.62
N LEU A 71 10.73 18.99 1.44
CA LEU A 71 11.14 19.90 2.52
C LEU A 71 9.95 20.66 3.13
N THR A 72 8.74 20.47 2.60
CA THR A 72 7.53 21.11 3.11
C THR A 72 7.15 20.47 4.44
N VAL A 73 7.04 21.30 5.48
CA VAL A 73 6.61 20.86 6.81
C VAL A 73 5.11 20.52 6.77
N PRO A 74 4.68 19.35 7.26
CA PRO A 74 3.27 19.03 7.35
C PRO A 74 2.54 19.95 8.33
N THR A 75 1.29 20.28 8.02
CA THR A 75 0.43 21.10 8.88
C THR A 75 -0.02 20.36 10.12
N SER A 76 -0.13 19.03 10.02
CA SER A 76 -0.40 18.13 11.14
C SER A 76 0.09 16.73 10.82
N MET A 77 0.33 15.95 11.86
CA MET A 77 0.75 14.56 11.76
C MET A 77 0.06 13.74 12.85
N THR A 78 -0.44 12.58 12.48
CA THR A 78 -1.08 11.64 13.40
C THR A 78 -0.35 10.32 13.30
N ALA A 79 0.04 9.77 14.44
CA ALA A 79 0.62 8.44 14.56
C ALA A 79 -0.37 7.51 15.29
N VAL A 80 -0.65 6.36 14.70
CA VAL A 80 -1.56 5.35 15.25
C VAL A 80 -0.83 4.01 15.32
N ASN A 81 -0.75 3.45 16.52
CA ASN A 81 -0.40 2.05 16.70
C ASN A 81 -1.66 1.21 16.46
N ASN A 82 -1.69 0.44 15.38
CA ASN A 82 -2.84 -0.39 15.02
C ASN A 82 -2.63 -1.88 15.38
N HIS A 83 -1.76 -2.16 16.35
CA HIS A 83 -1.35 -3.50 16.78
C HIS A 83 -0.54 -4.32 15.76
N HIS A 84 -0.41 -3.86 14.52
CA HIS A 84 0.46 -4.47 13.50
C HIS A 84 1.65 -3.57 13.17
N THR A 85 1.46 -2.24 13.18
CA THR A 85 2.49 -1.27 12.81
C THR A 85 2.23 0.07 13.50
N LEU A 86 3.25 0.93 13.51
CA LEU A 86 3.06 2.36 13.70
C LEU A 86 2.77 3.01 12.34
N SER A 87 1.52 3.43 12.13
CA SER A 87 1.11 4.16 10.92
C SER A 87 1.13 5.66 11.16
N VAL A 88 1.79 6.40 10.29
CA VAL A 88 1.96 7.86 10.38
C VAL A 88 1.35 8.51 9.14
N THR A 89 0.29 9.27 9.38
CA THR A 89 -0.40 10.06 8.34
C THR A 89 -0.11 11.53 8.57
N ALA A 90 0.26 12.25 7.52
CA ALA A 90 0.57 13.68 7.59
C ALA A 90 -0.32 14.46 6.62
N ALA A 91 -0.85 15.59 7.10
CA ALA A 91 -1.56 16.54 6.27
C ALA A 91 -0.60 17.62 5.78
N TYR A 92 -0.71 18.00 4.51
CA TYR A 92 0.11 19.02 3.89
C TYR A 92 -0.80 20.01 3.13
N LYS A 93 -0.36 21.27 3.05
CA LYS A 93 -0.94 22.21 2.08
C LYS A 93 -0.64 21.77 0.64
N THR A 94 0.57 21.28 0.40
CA THR A 94 1.02 20.67 -0.85
C THR A 94 1.73 19.36 -0.51
N LYS A 95 1.21 18.22 -0.98
CA LYS A 95 1.77 16.90 -0.63
C LYS A 95 3.12 16.66 -1.34
N PRO A 96 4.10 16.02 -0.66
CA PRO A 96 5.32 15.57 -1.29
C PRO A 96 5.05 14.63 -2.46
N ARG A 97 5.81 14.78 -3.55
CA ARG A 97 5.64 14.00 -4.79
C ARG A 97 6.94 13.44 -5.32
N ILE A 98 6.88 12.20 -5.82
CA ILE A 98 8.00 11.55 -6.52
C ILE A 98 7.62 11.24 -7.97
N ARG A 99 8.58 11.30 -8.87
CA ARG A 99 8.49 10.83 -10.27
C ARG A 99 9.87 10.43 -10.79
N GLY A 100 9.93 9.77 -11.95
CA GLY A 100 11.18 9.25 -12.52
C GLY A 100 11.59 7.92 -11.88
N GLY A 101 12.84 7.50 -12.07
CA GLY A 101 13.39 6.24 -11.58
C GLY A 101 12.66 4.98 -12.07
N GLY A 102 12.01 5.07 -13.23
CA GLY A 102 11.19 3.98 -13.80
C GLY A 102 9.71 4.02 -13.40
N LEU A 103 9.26 5.00 -12.62
CA LEU A 103 7.84 5.21 -12.32
C LEU A 103 7.09 5.71 -13.57
N SER A 104 5.87 5.20 -13.79
CA SER A 104 5.02 5.56 -14.93
C SER A 104 4.41 6.96 -14.85
N GLY A 105 4.52 7.62 -13.69
CA GLY A 105 3.93 8.93 -13.45
C GLY A 105 4.46 9.59 -12.18
N SER A 106 3.69 10.55 -11.68
CA SER A 106 3.96 11.23 -10.41
C SER A 106 3.05 10.69 -9.33
N TYR A 107 3.65 10.32 -8.19
CA TYR A 107 2.97 9.74 -7.04
C TYR A 107 3.06 10.67 -5.85
N GLU A 108 1.99 10.75 -5.08
CA GLU A 108 1.90 11.53 -3.85
C GLU A 108 2.22 10.67 -2.63
N PHE A 109 2.91 11.27 -1.66
CA PHE A 109 3.08 10.66 -0.35
C PHE A 109 1.74 10.65 0.42
N LEU A 110 1.33 9.46 0.88
CA LEU A 110 0.05 9.25 1.59
C LEU A 110 0.25 8.87 3.05
N ASN A 111 1.01 7.80 3.31
CA ASN A 111 1.16 7.18 4.63
C ASN A 111 2.58 6.61 4.77
N ASN A 112 3.10 6.60 5.99
CA ASN A 112 4.30 5.87 6.36
C ASN A 112 3.95 4.79 7.40
N VAL A 113 4.40 3.56 7.17
CA VAL A 113 4.25 2.46 8.11
C VAL A 113 5.63 1.95 8.52
N VAL A 114 5.79 1.62 9.79
CA VAL A 114 7.05 1.09 10.33
C VAL A 114 6.93 -0.42 10.52
N ALA A 115 7.78 -1.18 9.84
CA ALA A 115 7.90 -2.61 10.08
C ALA A 115 8.76 -2.89 11.32
N ASP A 116 8.37 -3.87 12.13
CA ASP A 116 9.23 -4.41 13.18
C ASP A 116 10.34 -5.25 12.52
N GLY A 117 11.61 -5.07 12.90
CA GLY A 117 12.76 -5.75 12.29
C GLY A 117 12.86 -7.25 12.60
N ARG A 118 11.83 -7.84 13.20
CA ARG A 118 11.74 -9.25 13.62
C ARG A 118 10.84 -10.11 12.71
N LEU A 119 10.55 -9.63 11.49
CA LEU A 119 9.77 -10.38 10.48
C LEU A 119 10.43 -11.69 10.06
#